data_AF-A0A2X4V8B0-F1
#
_entry.id   AF-A0A2X4V8B0-F1
#
_cell.length_a   1.000
_cell.length_b   1.000
_cell.length_c   1.000
_cell.angle_alpha   90.00
_cell.angle_beta   90.00
_cell.angle_gamma   90.00
#
_symmetry.space_group_name_H-M   'P 1'
#
loop_
_entity.id
_entity.type
_entity.pdbx_description
1 polymer ?
#
loop_
_entity_poly.entity_id
_entity_poly.type
_entity_poly.pdbx_seq_one_letter_code
_entity_poly.pdbx_strand_id
1 'polypeptide(L)' 'MPAEILEALPAQQKIRIPMQAQSRSMNLSNAVAVVVYEAWRQLDYAGALIKP' A
#
# COMPACT_ATOMS: atom_id res chain seq x y z
N MET A 1 -2.11 14.60 -0.31
CA MET A 1 -3.20 14.45 0.67
C MET A 1 -3.21 15.69 1.55
N PRO A 2 -4.38 16.20 1.99
CA PRO A 2 -4.44 17.32 2.93
C PRO A 2 -3.62 17.04 4.19
N ALA A 3 -2.92 18.05 4.71
CA ALA A 3 -2.02 17.92 5.85
C ALA A 3 -2.76 17.51 7.13
N GLU A 4 -3.94 18.09 7.36
CA GLU A 4 -4.80 17.81 8.53
C GLU A 4 -5.11 16.30 8.68
N ILE A 5 -5.31 15.59 7.57
CA ILE A 5 -5.57 14.15 7.57
C ILE A 5 -4.30 13.36 7.97
N LEU A 6 -3.11 13.78 7.53
CA LEU A 6 -1.85 13.13 7.89
C LEU A 6 -1.46 13.40 9.35
N GLU A 7 -1.79 14.58 9.87
CA GLU A 7 -1.49 15.00 11.24
C GLU A 7 -2.38 14.28 12.25
N ALA A 8 -3.62 13.95 11.88
CA ALA A 8 -4.51 13.14 12.69
C ALA A 8 -4.05 11.68 12.88
N LEU A 9 -3.09 11.19 12.07
CA LEU A 9 -2.61 9.81 12.11
C LEU A 9 -1.25 9.66 12.81
N PRO A 10 -1.09 8.68 13.72
CA PRO A 10 0.20 8.27 14.25
C PRO A 10 1.22 7.96 13.15
N ALA A 11 2.51 8.18 13.43
CA ALA A 11 3.58 7.96 12.46
C ALA A 11 3.60 6.53 11.90
N GLN A 12 3.27 5.53 12.73
CA GLN A 12 3.26 4.12 12.38
C GLN A 12 2.15 3.74 11.39
N GLN A 13 1.10 4.56 11.28
CA GLN A 13 0.00 4.36 10.33
C GLN A 13 0.23 5.07 8.99
N LYS A 14 1.33 5.83 8.87
CA LYS A 14 1.73 6.51 7.63
C LYS A 14 2.79 5.70 6.90
N ILE A 15 2.32 4.82 6.02
CA ILE A 15 3.19 3.94 5.22
C ILE A 15 3.59 4.58 3.88
N ARG A 16 4.67 4.07 3.29
CA ARG A 16 5.13 4.45 1.95
C ARG A 16 5.56 3.22 1.15
N ILE A 17 5.38 3.28 -0.17
CA ILE A 17 5.95 2.28 -1.09
C ILE A 17 7.42 2.67 -1.32
N PRO A 18 8.40 1.76 -1.16
CA PRO A 18 9.80 2.04 -1.52
C PRO A 18 9.93 2.38 -3.01
N MET A 19 10.63 3.47 -3.33
CA MET A 19 10.88 3.94 -4.69
C MET A 19 12.33 4.41 -4.81
N GLN A 20 12.90 4.33 -6.01
CA GLN A 20 14.23 4.88 -6.28
C GLN A 20 14.22 6.41 -6.16
N ALA A 21 15.37 6.99 -5.81
CA ALA A 21 15.53 8.45 -5.81
C ALA A 21 15.15 9.04 -7.19
N GLN A 22 14.54 10.23 -7.19
CA GLN A 22 14.11 10.95 -8.40
C GLN A 22 13.05 10.23 -9.26
N SER A 23 12.46 9.13 -8.77
CA SER A 23 11.35 8.47 -9.46
C SER A 23 10.12 9.39 -9.52
N ARG A 24 9.37 9.30 -10.62
CA ARG A 24 8.05 9.93 -10.72
C ARG A 24 7.07 9.23 -9.81
N SER A 25 5.99 9.93 -9.43
CA SER A 25 4.88 9.33 -8.68
C SER A 25 4.32 8.11 -9.41
N MET A 26 4.02 7.07 -8.66
CA MET A 26 3.33 5.89 -9.19
C MET A 26 1.88 6.25 -9.52
N ASN A 27 1.32 5.57 -10.53
CA ASN A 27 -0.12 5.63 -10.76
C ASN A 27 -0.88 5.15 -9.51
N LEU A 28 -2.01 5.81 -9.19
CA LEU A 28 -2.80 5.51 -8.00
C LEU A 28 -3.29 4.05 -7.96
N SER A 29 -3.80 3.50 -9.07
CA SER A 29 -4.27 2.11 -9.08
C SER A 29 -3.14 1.12 -8.84
N ASN A 30 -1.94 1.40 -9.35
CA ASN A 30 -0.77 0.55 -9.12
C ASN A 30 -0.32 0.62 -7.66
N ALA A 31 -0.35 1.81 -7.05
CA ALA A 31 -0.02 1.97 -5.63
C ALA A 31 -1.00 1.22 -4.73
N VAL A 32 -2.31 1.34 -5.00
CA VAL A 32 -3.35 0.60 -4.27
C VAL A 32 -3.17 -0.91 -4.46
N ALA A 33 -2.93 -1.38 -5.69
CA ALA A 33 -2.74 -2.81 -5.97
C ALA A 33 -1.56 -3.39 -5.17
N VAL A 34 -0.41 -2.71 -5.15
CA VAL A 34 0.77 -3.17 -4.38
C VAL A 34 0.44 -3.30 -2.90
N VAL A 35 -0.22 -2.29 -2.30
CA VAL A 35 -0.57 -2.30 -0.87
C VAL A 35 -1.57 -3.41 -0.55
N VAL A 36 -2.62 -3.57 -1.37
CA VAL A 36 -3.65 -4.59 -1.18
C VAL A 36 -3.06 -6.00 -1.28
N TYR A 37 -2.26 -6.27 -2.31
CA TYR A 37 -1.70 -7.61 -2.50
C TYR A 37 -0.64 -7.95 -1.46
N GLU A 38 0.15 -6.99 -0.98
CA GLU A 38 1.09 -7.24 0.12
C GLU A 38 0.36 -7.54 1.44
N ALA A 39 -0.67 -6.76 1.77
CA ALA A 39 -1.50 -7.05 2.95
C ALA A 39 -2.21 -8.40 2.82
N TRP A 40 -2.76 -8.72 1.65
CA TRP A 40 -3.44 -10.00 1.40
C TRP A 40 -2.45 -11.18 1.47
N ARG A 41 -1.22 -11.00 0.98
CA ARG A 41 -0.14 -11.98 1.10
C ARG A 41 0.22 -12.25 2.57
N GLN A 42 0.28 -11.22 3.40
CA GLN A 42 0.52 -11.38 4.85
C GLN A 42 -0.62 -12.10 5.57
N LEU A 43 -1.82 -12.08 4.98
CA LEU A 43 -3.00 -12.84 5.42
C LEU A 43 -3.16 -14.17 4.66
N ASP A 44 -2.06 -14.72 4.15
CA ASP A 44 -1.99 -15.99 3.41
C ASP A 44 -2.98 -16.11 2.24
N TYR A 45 -3.27 -14.98 1.58
CA TYR A 45 -4.25 -14.87 0.50
C TYR A 45 -5.61 -15.48 0.86
N ALA A 46 -6.07 -15.30 2.11
CA ALA A 46 -7.35 -15.83 2.58
C ALA A 46 -8.50 -15.55 1.61
N GLY A 47 -9.24 -16.60 1.22
CA GLY A 47 -10.35 -16.53 0.27
C GLY A 47 -9.95 -16.57 -1.22
N ALA A 48 -8.66 -16.69 -1.55
CA ALA A 48 -8.22 -16.88 -2.92
C ALA A 48 -8.65 -18.25 -3.48
N LEU A 49 -8.89 -18.30 -4.79
CA LEU A 49 -9.04 -19.56 -5.50
C LEU A 49 -7.68 -20.24 -5.60
N ILE A 50 -7.48 -21.30 -4.81
CA ILE A 50 -6.34 -22.19 -4.96
C ILE A 50 -6.73 -23.22 -6.02
N LYS A 51 -6.10 -23.15 -7.20
CA LYS A 51 -6.22 -24.23 -8.17
C LYS A 51 -5.41 -25.42 -7.64
N PRO A 52 -6.01 -26.62 -7.56
CA PRO A 52 -5.28 -27.83 -7.17
C PRO A 52 -4.20 -28.20 -8.18
#